data_AF-A0A966K650-F1
#
_entry.id   AF-A0A966K650-F1
#
_cell.length_a   1.000
_cell.length_b   1.000
_cell.length_c   1.000
_cell.angle_alpha   90.00
_cell.angle_beta   90.00
_cell.angle_gamma   90.00
#
_symmetry.space_group_name_H-M   'P 1'
#
loop_
_entity.id
_entity.type
_entity.pdbx_description
1 polymer ?
#
loop_
_entity_poly.entity_id
_entity_poly.type
_entity_poly.pdbx_seq_one_letter_code
_entity_poly.pdbx_strand_id
1 'polypeptide(L)'
;MDGLTHVMGVLTGWIAILMPVLLLWVIFYYKTREETKKYEAMVEIAKNLEDPSDVEDLLENFKENKKPIDYRRTGVITMFVGLGLFLFGLANIAILKGVGLLVVCIGFGSLIAGYIYPNKSHEISEAVEKFEKK
;
A
#
# COMPACT_ATOMS: atom_id res chain seq x y z
N MET A 1 -39.06 -19.75 19.31
CA MET A 1 -38.25 -18.51 19.13
C MET A 1 -36.83 -18.81 18.66
N ASP A 2 -36.38 -20.07 18.74
CA ASP A 2 -34.98 -20.47 18.45
C ASP A 2 -34.60 -20.57 16.97
N GLY A 3 -35.56 -20.79 16.06
CA GLY A 3 -35.29 -20.83 14.62
C GLY A 3 -35.00 -19.45 14.03
N LEU A 4 -35.66 -18.41 14.54
CA LEU A 4 -35.50 -17.03 14.06
C LEU A 4 -34.15 -16.44 14.48
N THR A 5 -33.72 -16.72 15.72
CA THR A 5 -32.42 -16.28 16.25
C THR A 5 -31.26 -16.97 15.52
N HIS A 6 -31.42 -18.25 15.16
CA HIS A 6 -30.44 -18.97 14.35
C HIS A 6 -30.32 -18.39 12.93
N VAL A 7 -31.44 -18.09 12.27
CA VAL A 7 -31.43 -17.46 10.93
C VAL A 7 -30.80 -16.06 10.98
N MET A 8 -31.13 -15.25 11.98
CA MET A 8 -30.51 -13.92 12.15
C MET A 8 -29.01 -13.98 12.45
N GLY A 9 -28.54 -15.00 13.18
CA GLY A 9 -27.11 -15.21 13.45
C GLY A 9 -26.30 -15.57 12.19
N VAL A 10 -26.87 -16.41 11.32
CA VAL A 10 -26.23 -16.76 10.04
C VAL A 10 -26.18 -15.55 9.09
N LEU A 11 -27.26 -14.77 9.03
CA LEU A 11 -27.32 -13.56 8.19
C LEU A 11 -26.31 -12.49 8.63
N THR A 12 -26.18 -12.26 9.93
CA THR A 12 -25.19 -11.30 10.47
C THR A 12 -23.76 -11.74 10.21
N GLY A 13 -23.45 -13.03 10.34
CA GLY A 13 -22.14 -13.58 9.97
C GLY A 13 -21.80 -13.37 8.49
N TRP A 14 -22.77 -13.57 7.59
CA TRP A 14 -22.57 -13.36 6.16
C TRP A 14 -22.30 -11.90 5.83
N ILE A 15 -23.08 -10.97 6.40
CA ILE A 15 -22.92 -9.53 6.20
C ILE A 15 -21.55 -9.05 6.71
N ALA A 16 -21.10 -9.57 7.86
CA ALA A 16 -19.81 -9.20 8.45
C ALA A 16 -18.61 -9.57 7.56
N ILE A 17 -18.68 -10.69 6.82
CA ILE A 17 -17.63 -11.11 5.89
C ILE A 17 -17.75 -10.39 4.54
N LEU A 18 -18.98 -10.16 4.07
CA LEU A 18 -19.25 -9.62 2.74
C LEU A 18 -18.91 -8.11 2.65
N MET A 19 -19.13 -7.36 3.73
CA MET A 19 -18.80 -5.93 3.81
C MET A 19 -17.33 -5.58 3.46
N PRO A 20 -16.30 -6.16 4.11
CA PRO A 20 -14.91 -5.83 3.79
C PRO A 20 -14.51 -6.25 2.36
N VAL A 21 -15.07 -7.35 1.84
CA VAL A 21 -14.81 -7.81 0.47
C VAL A 21 -15.36 -6.82 -0.56
N LEU A 22 -16.58 -6.32 -0.35
CA LEU A 22 -17.17 -5.30 -1.23
C LEU A 22 -16.36 -4.00 -1.22
N LEU A 23 -15.88 -3.56 -0.05
CA LEU A 23 -15.05 -2.35 0.03
C LEU A 23 -13.75 -2.49 -0.76
N LEU A 24 -13.05 -3.61 -0.63
CA LEU A 24 -11.85 -3.89 -1.42
C LEU A 24 -12.16 -3.92 -2.92
N TRP A 25 -13.29 -4.51 -3.31
CA TRP A 25 -13.70 -4.57 -4.71
C TRP A 25 -14.01 -3.19 -5.29
N VAL A 26 -14.71 -2.33 -4.55
CA VAL A 26 -14.99 -0.94 -4.97
C VAL A 26 -13.68 -0.16 -5.12
N ILE A 27 -12.78 -0.23 -4.14
CA ILE A 27 -11.48 0.45 -4.19
C ILE A 27 -10.68 -0.03 -5.40
N PHE A 28 -10.61 -1.35 -5.62
CA PHE A 28 -9.90 -1.93 -6.75
C PHE A 28 -10.51 -1.50 -8.09
N TYR A 29 -11.84 -1.54 -8.21
CA TYR A 29 -12.55 -1.13 -9.42
C TYR A 29 -12.26 0.33 -9.80
N TYR A 30 -12.29 1.24 -8.82
CA TYR A 30 -11.92 2.65 -9.04
C TYR A 30 -10.46 2.79 -9.44
N LYS A 31 -9.55 2.09 -8.74
CA LYS A 31 -8.12 2.14 -9.03
C LYS A 31 -7.81 1.68 -10.45
N THR A 32 -8.40 0.56 -10.90
CA THR A 32 -8.21 0.06 -12.28
C THR A 32 -8.69 1.05 -13.32
N ARG A 33 -9.82 1.74 -13.09
CA ARG A 33 -10.33 2.76 -14.02
C ARG A 33 -9.50 4.04 -14.05
N GLU A 34 -8.89 4.41 -12.94
CA GLU A 34 -8.00 5.56 -12.88
C GLU A 34 -6.70 5.29 -13.64
N GLU A 35 -6.13 4.10 -13.48
CA GLU A 35 -4.92 3.67 -14.19
C GLU A 35 -5.15 3.68 -15.71
N THR A 36 -6.25 3.10 -16.21
CA THR A 36 -6.53 3.06 -17.66
C THR A 36 -6.64 4.45 -18.29
N LYS A 37 -7.26 5.42 -17.60
CA LYS A 37 -7.36 6.79 -18.11
C LYS A 37 -6.02 7.51 -18.17
N LYS A 38 -5.13 7.24 -17.21
CA LYS A 38 -3.76 7.77 -17.21
C LYS A 38 -2.97 7.25 -18.42
N TYR A 39 -3.10 5.97 -18.75
CA TYR A 39 -2.43 5.39 -19.92
C TYR A 39 -2.95 5.94 -21.25
N GLU A 40 -4.26 6.10 -21.41
CA GLU A 40 -4.83 6.69 -22.62
C GLU A 40 -4.36 8.13 -22.83
N ALA A 41 -4.36 8.96 -21.78
CA ALA A 41 -3.82 10.32 -21.85
C ALA A 41 -2.31 10.34 -22.18
N MET A 42 -1.51 9.40 -21.65
CA MET A 42 -0.09 9.28 -22.01
C MET A 42 0.10 8.97 -23.50
N VAL A 43 -0.70 8.05 -24.05
CA VAL A 43 -0.61 7.68 -25.47
C VAL A 43 -1.05 8.83 -26.38
N GLU A 44 -2.03 9.62 -25.97
CA GLU A 44 -2.53 10.77 -26.74
C GLU A 44 -1.54 11.95 -26.73
N ILE A 45 -0.91 12.24 -25.59
CA ILE A 45 0.13 13.26 -25.48
C ILE A 45 1.38 12.84 -26.28
N ALA A 46 1.82 11.57 -26.15
CA ALA A 46 2.98 11.06 -26.89
C ALA A 46 2.77 11.07 -28.41
N LYS A 47 1.53 10.92 -28.89
CA LYS A 47 1.20 11.00 -30.33
C LYS A 47 1.17 12.44 -30.87
N ASN A 48 1.01 13.45 -30.02
CA ASN A 48 1.02 14.87 -30.41
C ASN A 48 2.40 15.52 -30.32
N LEU A 49 3.38 14.85 -29.72
CA LEU A 49 4.77 15.33 -29.67
C LEU A 49 5.53 14.84 -30.91
N GLU A 50 6.06 15.77 -31.70
CA GLU A 50 6.80 15.50 -32.93
C GLU A 50 8.31 15.26 -32.70
N ASP A 51 8.85 15.62 -31.53
CA ASP A 51 10.28 15.55 -31.21
C ASP A 51 10.58 14.42 -30.19
N PRO A 52 11.50 13.47 -30.50
CA PRO A 52 11.81 12.33 -29.63
C PRO A 52 12.34 12.74 -28.24
N SER A 53 12.95 13.92 -28.11
CA SER A 53 13.48 14.43 -26.84
C SER A 53 12.37 14.82 -25.86
N ASP A 54 11.26 15.39 -26.36
CA ASP A 54 10.12 15.81 -25.52
C ASP A 54 9.28 14.60 -25.07
N VAL A 55 9.24 13.55 -25.90
CA VAL A 55 8.59 12.27 -25.54
C VAL A 55 9.35 11.58 -24.41
N GLU A 56 10.69 11.66 -24.41
CA GLU A 56 11.53 11.10 -23.37
C GLU A 56 11.39 11.85 -22.04
N ASP A 57 11.37 13.18 -22.06
CA ASP A 57 11.14 14.01 -20.86
C ASP A 57 9.71 13.87 -20.28
N LEU A 58 8.69 13.69 -21.13
CA LEU A 58 7.34 13.37 -20.66
C LEU A 58 7.23 11.96 -20.10
N LEU A 59 7.86 10.96 -20.73
CA LEU A 59 7.92 9.59 -20.21
C LEU A 59 8.67 9.52 -18.87
N GLU A 60 9.70 10.34 -18.68
CA GLU A 60 10.49 10.42 -17.44
C GLU A 60 9.71 11.13 -16.32
N ASN A 61 8.96 12.20 -16.61
CA ASN A 61 8.08 12.86 -15.64
C ASN A 61 6.83 12.03 -15.29
N PHE A 62 6.28 11.25 -16.23
CA PHE A 62 5.11 10.40 -16.01
C PHE A 62 5.43 9.00 -15.48
N LYS A 63 6.68 8.55 -15.58
CA LYS A 63 7.16 7.45 -14.74
C LYS A 63 6.88 7.88 -13.31
N GLU A 64 5.82 7.32 -12.74
CA GLU A 64 5.53 7.48 -11.33
C GLU A 64 6.84 7.14 -10.61
N ASN A 65 7.51 8.18 -10.12
CA ASN A 65 8.58 8.06 -9.18
C ASN A 65 7.95 7.33 -8.01
N LYS A 66 8.04 5.98 -8.05
CA LYS A 66 7.58 5.11 -6.98
C LYS A 66 8.44 5.52 -5.82
N LYS A 67 7.91 6.47 -5.05
CA LYS A 67 8.57 7.01 -3.88
C LYS A 67 8.97 5.77 -3.10
N PRO A 68 10.26 5.52 -2.99
CA PRO A 68 10.73 4.27 -2.45
C PRO A 68 10.09 4.06 -1.09
N ILE A 69 9.50 2.89 -0.91
CA ILE A 69 8.73 2.60 0.29
C ILE A 69 9.70 2.71 1.47
N ASP A 70 9.51 3.73 2.31
CA ASP A 70 10.31 3.93 3.51
C ASP A 70 10.02 2.80 4.49
N TYR A 71 10.78 1.71 4.37
CA TYR A 71 10.66 0.54 5.24
C TYR A 71 10.81 0.88 6.73
N ARG A 72 11.53 1.97 7.04
CA ARG A 72 11.64 2.53 8.40
C ARG A 72 10.31 3.03 8.94
N ARG A 73 9.56 3.79 8.13
CA ARG A 73 8.27 4.36 8.52
C ARG A 73 7.23 3.26 8.65
N THR A 74 7.18 2.36 7.65
CA THR A 74 6.26 1.23 7.66
C THR A 74 6.53 0.31 8.84
N GLY A 75 7.80 -0.01 9.13
CA GLY A 75 8.18 -0.87 10.25
C GLY A 75 7.70 -0.36 11.61
N VAL A 76 7.90 0.94 11.89
CA VAL A 76 7.41 1.58 13.13
C VAL A 76 5.89 1.50 13.22
N ILE A 77 5.17 1.82 12.15
CA ILE A 77 3.69 1.76 12.13
C ILE A 77 3.21 0.33 12.45
N THR A 78 3.76 -0.68 11.77
CA THR A 78 3.40 -2.09 12.04
C THR A 78 3.73 -2.52 13.47
N MET A 79 4.82 -2.02 14.06
CA MET A 79 5.17 -2.32 15.45
C MET A 79 4.13 -1.76 16.43
N PHE A 80 3.67 -0.52 16.22
CA PHE A 80 2.62 0.09 17.04
C PHE A 80 1.26 -0.61 16.86
N VAL A 81 0.92 -1.02 15.64
CA VAL A 81 -0.28 -1.83 15.38
C VAL A 81 -0.21 -3.17 16.13
N GLY A 82 0.93 -3.87 16.06
CA GLY A 82 1.14 -5.12 16.78
C GLY A 82 1.06 -4.96 18.29
N LEU A 83 1.63 -3.88 18.83
CA LEU A 83 1.54 -3.56 20.26
C LEU A 83 0.09 -3.29 20.69
N GLY A 84 -0.67 -2.54 19.88
CA GLY A 84 -2.09 -2.29 20.11
C GLY A 84 -2.92 -3.57 20.11
N LEU A 85 -2.69 -4.46 19.13
CA LEU A 85 -3.34 -5.78 19.07
C LEU A 85 -2.95 -6.67 20.26
N PHE A 86 -1.70 -6.62 20.70
CA PHE A 86 -1.22 -7.37 21.86
C PHE A 86 -1.90 -6.89 23.15
N LEU A 87 -1.93 -5.58 23.40
CA LEU A 87 -2.60 -4.98 24.56
C LEU A 87 -4.10 -5.25 24.56
N PHE A 88 -4.75 -5.15 23.40
CA PHE A 88 -6.16 -5.50 23.25
C PHE A 88 -6.41 -7.00 23.47
N GLY A 89 -5.49 -7.85 23.03
CA GLY A 89 -5.51 -9.29 23.28
C GLY A 89 -5.40 -9.67 24.76
N LEU A 90 -4.67 -8.88 25.56
CA LEU A 90 -4.62 -9.06 27.03
C LEU A 90 -5.96 -8.77 27.71
N ALA A 91 -6.80 -7.90 27.13
CA ALA A 91 -8.06 -7.49 27.74
C ALA A 91 -9.18 -8.53 27.57
N ASN A 92 -9.30 -9.16 26.39
CA ASN A 92 -10.51 -9.96 26.08
C ASN A 92 -10.30 -11.23 25.21
N ILE A 93 -9.22 -11.35 24.43
CA ILE A 93 -9.10 -12.43 23.40
C ILE A 93 -7.68 -13.01 23.35
N ALA A 94 -7.51 -14.25 23.82
CA ALA A 94 -6.22 -14.94 23.89
C ALA A 94 -5.53 -15.09 22.52
N ILE A 95 -6.28 -15.29 21.44
CA ILE A 95 -5.74 -15.40 20.07
C ILE A 95 -5.13 -14.09 19.59
N LEU A 96 -5.72 -12.94 19.94
CA LEU A 96 -5.21 -11.63 19.54
C LEU A 96 -3.85 -11.32 20.16
N LYS A 97 -3.55 -11.87 21.34
CA LYS A 97 -2.22 -11.77 21.97
C LYS A 97 -1.14 -12.38 21.07
N GLY A 98 -1.42 -13.55 20.48
CA GLY A 98 -0.50 -14.23 19.57
C GLY A 98 -0.31 -13.47 18.27
N VAL A 99 -1.41 -12.99 17.68
CA VAL A 99 -1.38 -12.18 16.44
C VAL A 99 -0.64 -10.86 16.67
N GLY A 100 -0.88 -10.18 17.79
CA GLY A 100 -0.19 -8.95 18.15
C GLY A 100 1.33 -9.13 18.25
N LEU A 101 1.79 -10.20 18.91
CA LEU A 101 3.21 -10.51 19.03
C LEU A 101 3.85 -10.79 17.66
N LEU A 102 3.15 -11.52 16.79
CA LEU A 102 3.59 -11.80 15.43
C LEU A 102 3.74 -10.53 14.59
N VAL A 103 2.79 -9.59 14.69
CA VAL A 103 2.83 -8.31 13.98
C VAL A 103 3.97 -7.41 14.50
N VAL A 104 4.27 -7.45 15.80
CA VAL A 104 5.45 -6.75 16.37
C VAL A 104 6.76 -7.30 15.77
N CYS A 105 6.89 -8.63 15.64
CA CYS A 105 8.06 -9.24 15.00
C CYS A 105 8.24 -8.81 13.54
N ILE A 106 7.14 -8.73 12.77
CA ILE A 106 7.17 -8.23 11.39
C ILE A 106 7.60 -6.75 11.35
N GLY A 107 7.09 -5.94 12.27
CA GLY A 107 7.47 -4.54 12.39
C GLY A 107 8.96 -4.35 12.67
N PHE A 108 9.53 -5.17 13.57
CA PHE A 108 10.96 -5.15 13.87
C PHE A 108 11.82 -5.55 12.67
N GLY A 109 11.43 -6.60 11.93
CA GLY A 109 12.12 -7.00 10.70
C GLY A 109 12.09 -5.93 9.61
N SER A 110 10.95 -5.24 9.46
CA SER A 110 10.79 -4.14 8.49
C SER A 110 11.64 -2.92 8.87
N LEU A 111 11.78 -2.64 10.16
CA LEU A 111 12.61 -1.54 10.67
C LEU A 111 14.09 -1.80 10.39
N ILE A 112 14.56 -3.03 10.61
CA ILE A 112 15.92 -3.46 10.27
C ILE A 112 16.15 -3.40 8.76
N ALA A 113 15.21 -3.89 7.95
CA ALA A 113 15.31 -3.83 6.50
C ALA A 113 15.46 -2.40 5.98
N GLY A 114 14.74 -1.44 6.58
CA GLY A 114 14.87 -0.02 6.25
C GLY A 114 16.19 0.63 6.70
N TYR A 115 16.95 0.00 7.60
CA TYR A 115 18.29 0.45 7.95
C TYR A 115 19.37 -0.19 7.06
N ILE A 116 19.20 -1.47 6.71
CA ILE A 116 20.15 -2.24 5.87
C ILE A 116 20.05 -1.86 4.39
N TYR A 117 18.84 -1.56 3.90
CA TYR A 117 18.60 -1.06 2.53
C TYR A 117 18.27 0.43 2.58
N PRO A 118 19.26 1.31 2.81
CA PRO A 118 19.03 2.74 2.82
C PRO A 118 18.69 3.19 1.41
N ASN A 119 17.51 3.78 1.27
CA ASN A 119 17.01 4.29 0.01
C ASN A 119 17.78 5.53 -0.55
N LYS A 120 18.77 6.04 0.19
CA LYS A 120 19.55 7.24 -0.13
C LYS A 120 20.26 7.20 -1.48
N SER A 121 20.51 6.01 -2.03
CA SER A 121 21.23 5.82 -3.29
C SER A 121 20.47 6.37 -4.50
N HIS A 122 19.13 6.30 -4.50
CA HIS A 122 18.31 6.69 -5.66
C HIS A 122 18.19 8.22 -5.79
N GLU A 123 18.00 8.92 -4.66
CA GLU A 123 17.88 10.39 -4.66
C GLU A 123 19.18 11.09 -5.08
N ILE A 124 20.34 10.50 -4.74
CA ILE A 124 21.63 11.06 -5.15
C ILE A 124 21.91 10.78 -6.64
N SER A 125 21.57 9.58 -7.13
CA SER A 125 21.72 9.24 -8.56
C SER A 125 20.89 10.16 -9.46
N GLU A 126 19.63 10.42 -9.10
CA GLU A 126 18.75 11.30 -9.88
C GLU A 126 19.23 12.76 -9.84
N ALA A 127 19.71 13.23 -8.67
CA ALA A 127 20.29 14.56 -8.55
C ALA A 127 21.54 14.70 -9.43
N VAL A 128 22.44 13.70 -9.42
CA VAL A 128 23.67 13.69 -10.24
C VAL A 128 23.34 13.64 -11.73
N GLU A 129 22.40 12.81 -12.16
CA GLU A 129 21.99 12.72 -13.57
C GLU A 129 21.40 14.06 -14.09
N LYS A 130 20.62 14.76 -13.26
CA LYS A 130 20.15 16.13 -13.56
C LYS A 130 21.27 17.17 -13.61
N PHE A 131 22.38 16.96 -12.90
CA PHE A 131 23.57 17.81 -13.01
C PHE A 131 24.41 17.48 -14.25
N GLU A 132 24.45 16.23 -14.71
CA GLU A 132 25.19 15.83 -15.92
C GLU A 132 24.48 16.20 -17.23
N LYS A 133 23.14 16.23 -17.25
CA LYS A 133 22.35 16.67 -18.42
C LYS A 133 22.30 18.20 -18.60
N LYS A 134 22.89 19.00 -17.68
CA LYS A 134 22.90 20.47 -17.71
C LYS A 134 24.26 21.03 -18.12
#